data_AF-A0A2J6QMW5-F1
#
_entry.id   AF-A0A2J6QMW5-F1
#
_cell.length_a   1.000
_cell.length_b   1.000
_cell.length_c   1.000
_cell.angle_alpha   90.00
_cell.angle_beta   90.00
_cell.angle_gamma   90.00
#
_symmetry.space_group_name_H-M   'P 1'
#
loop_
_entity.id
_entity.type
_entity.pdbx_description
1 polymer ?
#
loop_
_entity_poly.entity_id
_entity_poly.type
_entity_poly.pdbx_seq_one_letter_code
_entity_poly.pdbx_strand_id
1 'polypeptide(L)'
;MADISAPALEKASAKLRQLVPSAHKVDIQVCDVSKEADIKALVEHLDSWGGLDIMFNNAGIMHADDADAIDTPEKIWDLTQAINVKGVWFGCKHAVLSLRKHGKTKGSIINTASVVALVGSATPQLAYTASKGAVLALTRELAIVHAREGFRFNALCPAPLNTPLLQDWLGDDQPKRHRREIHFPTGRFGEAIEQAQAVLFLASDEASFVNGQDFVVDGGLTKAYVTPEGPATPAPKNNAHLSEQVDAIRGTGVPRE
;
A
#
# COMPACT_ATOMS: atom_id res chain seq x y z
N MET A 1 -5.87 -2.89 12.31
CA MET A 1 -5.15 -1.92 11.44
C MET A 1 -4.19 -1.12 12.30
N ALA A 2 -3.09 -0.65 11.74
CA ALA A 2 -2.07 0.06 12.49
C ALA A 2 -1.49 1.21 11.68
N ASP A 3 -1.13 2.28 12.38
CA ASP A 3 -0.57 3.52 11.84
C ASP A 3 0.17 4.25 12.98
N ILE A 4 1.08 5.15 12.65
CA ILE A 4 1.72 6.02 13.64
C ILE A 4 0.77 7.12 14.13
N SER A 5 -0.24 7.48 13.34
CA SER A 5 -1.24 8.50 13.63
C SER A 5 -2.50 7.90 14.25
N ALA A 6 -2.65 8.05 15.57
CA ALA A 6 -3.88 7.67 16.27
C ALA A 6 -5.15 8.34 15.68
N PRO A 7 -5.15 9.65 15.35
CA PRO A 7 -6.33 10.27 14.73
C PRO A 7 -6.69 9.66 13.36
N ALA A 8 -5.69 9.28 12.55
CA ALA A 8 -5.95 8.63 11.26
C ALA A 8 -6.56 7.24 11.45
N LEU A 9 -6.09 6.48 12.45
CA LEU A 9 -6.65 5.17 12.80
C LEU A 9 -8.10 5.26 13.24
N GLU A 10 -8.43 6.20 14.12
CA GLU A 10 -9.80 6.38 14.61
C GLU A 10 -10.75 6.73 13.46
N LYS A 11 -10.33 7.64 12.57
CA LYS A 11 -11.09 8.00 11.37
C LYS A 11 -11.30 6.78 10.45
N ALA A 12 -10.26 5.99 10.22
CA ALA A 12 -10.34 4.80 9.38
C ALA A 12 -11.23 3.71 10.00
N SER A 13 -11.11 3.47 11.31
CA SER A 13 -11.92 2.52 12.08
C SER A 13 -13.41 2.89 12.05
N ALA A 14 -13.74 4.14 12.33
CA ALA A 14 -15.11 4.64 12.29
C ALA A 14 -15.74 4.45 10.90
N LYS A 15 -14.99 4.81 9.85
CA LYS A 15 -15.43 4.63 8.46
C LYS A 15 -15.63 3.15 8.10
N LEU A 16 -14.72 2.28 8.51
CA LEU A 16 -14.84 0.85 8.24
C LEU A 16 -16.08 0.26 8.90
N ARG A 17 -16.37 0.63 10.15
CA ARG A 17 -17.59 0.19 10.86
C ARG A 17 -18.87 0.71 10.21
N GLN A 18 -18.84 1.90 9.60
CA GLN A 18 -19.97 2.43 8.84
C GLN A 18 -20.19 1.67 7.52
N LEU A 19 -19.11 1.37 6.79
CA LEU A 19 -19.18 0.70 5.48
C LEU A 19 -19.47 -0.80 5.59
N VAL A 20 -18.98 -1.44 6.66
CA VAL A 20 -19.09 -2.89 6.89
C VAL A 20 -19.58 -3.12 8.33
N PRO A 21 -20.85 -2.80 8.64
CA PRO A 21 -21.39 -2.93 10.01
C PRO A 21 -21.43 -4.37 10.50
N SER A 22 -21.38 -5.35 9.59
CA SER A 22 -21.28 -6.77 9.89
C SER A 22 -19.87 -7.25 10.24
N ALA A 23 -18.84 -6.39 10.18
CA ALA A 23 -17.48 -6.76 10.54
C ALA A 23 -17.43 -7.20 12.01
N HIS A 24 -17.19 -8.49 12.24
CA HIS A 24 -17.25 -9.10 13.57
C HIS A 24 -16.28 -8.45 14.57
N LYS A 25 -15.03 -8.23 14.15
CA LYS A 25 -13.99 -7.67 15.00
C LYS A 25 -13.10 -6.74 14.20
N VAL A 26 -12.97 -5.51 14.68
CA VAL A 26 -12.12 -4.46 14.12
C VAL A 26 -11.33 -3.90 15.27
N ASP A 27 -10.02 -3.89 15.14
CA ASP A 27 -9.10 -3.44 16.17
C ASP A 27 -8.02 -2.56 15.56
N ILE A 28 -7.54 -1.60 16.35
CA ILE A 28 -6.58 -0.59 15.94
C ILE A 28 -5.45 -0.49 16.96
N GLN A 29 -4.24 -0.30 16.47
CA GLN A 29 -3.06 -0.16 17.32
C GLN A 29 -2.14 0.90 16.74
N VAL A 30 -1.65 1.81 17.59
CA VAL A 30 -0.60 2.75 17.18
C VAL A 30 0.70 1.95 17.00
N CYS A 31 1.35 2.12 15.86
CA CYS A 31 2.57 1.37 15.53
C CYS A 31 3.50 2.22 14.67
N ASP A 32 4.71 2.45 15.16
CA ASP A 32 5.80 2.99 14.35
C ASP A 32 6.59 1.84 13.72
N VAL A 33 6.39 1.62 12.42
CA VAL A 33 7.01 0.50 11.72
C VAL A 33 8.55 0.59 11.64
N SER A 34 9.15 1.75 11.93
CA SER A 34 10.61 1.86 12.01
C SER A 34 11.18 1.19 13.27
N LYS A 35 10.33 0.84 14.24
CA LYS A 35 10.68 0.20 15.52
C LYS A 35 10.19 -1.24 15.54
N GLU A 36 11.13 -2.18 15.63
CA GLU A 36 10.80 -3.61 15.71
C GLU A 36 9.88 -3.95 16.89
N ALA A 37 10.09 -3.30 18.04
CA ALA A 37 9.30 -3.55 19.26
C ALA A 37 7.81 -3.25 19.06
N ASP A 38 7.47 -2.18 18.33
CA ASP A 38 6.09 -1.80 18.04
C ASP A 38 5.42 -2.85 17.14
N ILE A 39 6.12 -3.32 16.10
CA ILE A 39 5.62 -4.37 15.21
C ILE A 39 5.46 -5.70 15.96
N LYS A 40 6.43 -6.04 16.81
CA LYS A 40 6.34 -7.23 17.67
C LYS A 40 5.08 -7.17 18.54
N ALA A 41 4.85 -6.05 19.23
CA ALA A 41 3.68 -5.86 20.08
C ALA A 41 2.37 -5.92 19.28
N LEU A 42 2.33 -5.30 18.10
CA LEU A 42 1.19 -5.36 17.18
C LEU A 42 0.82 -6.80 16.81
N VAL A 43 1.81 -7.62 16.47
CA VAL A 43 1.58 -9.02 16.06
C VAL A 43 1.22 -9.90 17.25
N GLU A 44 1.86 -9.73 18.41
CA GLU A 44 1.54 -10.48 19.63
C GLU A 44 0.14 -10.15 20.17
N HIS A 45 -0.35 -8.93 19.95
CA HIS A 45 -1.73 -8.55 20.28
C HIS A 45 -2.78 -9.45 19.58
N LEU A 46 -2.44 -9.99 18.40
CA LEU A 46 -3.28 -10.91 17.64
C LEU A 46 -3.22 -12.36 18.15
N ASP A 47 -2.38 -12.69 19.14
CA ASP A 47 -2.33 -14.05 19.71
C ASP A 47 -3.70 -14.50 20.23
N SER A 48 -4.46 -13.58 20.84
CA SER A 48 -5.83 -13.84 21.32
C SER A 48 -6.84 -14.09 20.20
N TRP A 49 -6.45 -13.87 18.94
CA TRP A 49 -7.24 -14.12 17.73
C TRP A 49 -6.79 -15.41 17.02
N GLY A 50 -5.82 -16.14 17.59
CA GLY A 50 -5.20 -17.30 16.95
C GLY A 50 -4.06 -16.92 15.99
N GLY A 51 -3.46 -15.73 16.19
CA GLY A 51 -2.39 -15.19 15.36
C GLY A 51 -2.90 -14.44 14.13
N LEU A 52 -2.01 -14.22 13.16
CA LEU A 52 -2.35 -13.65 11.87
C LEU A 52 -2.37 -14.73 10.77
N ASP A 53 -3.19 -14.50 9.75
CA ASP A 53 -3.19 -15.26 8.50
C ASP A 53 -2.60 -14.43 7.35
N ILE A 54 -2.75 -13.11 7.42
CA ILE A 54 -2.36 -12.15 6.39
C ILE A 54 -1.56 -11.00 7.04
N MET A 55 -0.45 -10.61 6.41
CA MET A 55 0.30 -9.41 6.74
C MET A 55 0.39 -8.51 5.51
N PHE A 56 -0.09 -7.27 5.61
CA PHE A 56 0.07 -6.28 4.55
C PHE A 56 0.99 -5.15 5.01
N ASN A 57 2.26 -5.25 4.61
CA ASN A 57 3.29 -4.25 4.93
C ASN A 57 3.14 -3.05 3.98
N ASN A 58 2.20 -2.16 4.32
CA ASN A 58 1.83 -1.02 3.48
C ASN A 58 2.53 0.30 3.82
N ALA A 59 2.86 0.50 5.10
CA ALA A 59 3.44 1.75 5.57
C ALA A 59 4.75 2.07 4.82
N GLY A 60 4.90 3.34 4.42
CA GLY A 60 6.07 3.82 3.72
C GLY A 60 6.04 5.33 3.54
N ILE A 61 7.21 5.92 3.34
CA ILE A 61 7.38 7.35 3.10
C ILE A 61 8.10 7.58 1.77
N MET A 62 7.78 8.71 1.14
CA MET A 62 8.58 9.36 0.09
C MET A 62 8.80 10.79 0.58
N HIS A 63 9.98 11.06 1.12
CA HIS A 63 10.25 12.32 1.81
C HIS A 63 10.45 13.46 0.80
N ALA A 64 9.94 14.66 1.11
CA ALA A 64 10.05 15.83 0.21
C ALA A 64 11.50 16.30 0.01
N ASP A 65 12.35 16.12 1.02
CA ASP A 65 13.80 16.40 0.98
C ASP A 65 14.64 15.27 0.33
N ASP A 66 14.02 14.22 -0.22
CA ASP A 66 14.76 13.24 -1.03
C ASP A 66 15.10 13.86 -2.40
N ALA A 67 16.29 13.59 -2.92
CA ALA A 67 16.83 14.22 -4.11
C ALA A 67 17.59 13.20 -4.99
N ASP A 68 18.68 13.64 -5.62
CA ASP A 68 19.53 12.81 -6.49
C ASP A 68 20.79 12.30 -5.76
N ALA A 69 21.78 11.83 -6.52
CA ALA A 69 23.01 11.25 -5.97
C ALA A 69 23.89 12.23 -5.19
N ILE A 70 23.73 13.54 -5.38
CA ILE A 70 24.57 14.57 -4.75
C ILE A 70 23.81 15.20 -3.58
N ASP A 71 22.51 15.44 -3.76
CA ASP A 71 21.75 16.27 -2.83
C ASP A 71 20.91 15.49 -1.81
N THR A 72 20.68 14.17 -1.97
CA THR A 72 19.90 13.40 -0.98
C THR A 72 20.61 13.42 0.37
N PRO A 73 20.03 14.02 1.43
CA PRO A 73 20.67 14.04 2.73
C PRO A 73 20.70 12.64 3.35
N GLU A 74 21.82 12.27 3.97
CA GLU A 74 22.00 10.97 4.64
C GLU A 74 20.88 10.66 5.64
N LYS A 75 20.46 11.66 6.43
CA LYS A 75 19.32 11.52 7.37
C LYS A 75 18.01 11.12 6.69
N ILE A 76 17.77 11.56 5.45
CA ILE A 76 16.56 11.25 4.67
C ILE A 76 16.68 9.87 4.06
N TRP A 77 17.87 9.51 3.58
CA TRP A 77 18.18 8.15 3.15
C TRP A 77 17.91 7.16 4.29
N ASP A 78 18.51 7.37 5.45
CA ASP A 78 18.39 6.48 6.61
C ASP A 78 16.94 6.36 7.11
N LEU A 79 16.23 7.49 7.21
CA LEU A 79 14.81 7.49 7.59
C LEU A 79 13.97 6.66 6.61
N THR A 80 14.19 6.86 5.31
CA THR A 80 13.46 6.15 4.24
C THR A 80 13.75 4.66 4.29
N GLN A 81 15.01 4.24 4.46
CA GLN A 81 15.39 2.83 4.58
C GLN A 81 14.85 2.20 5.87
N ALA A 82 14.88 2.94 6.99
CA ALA A 82 14.36 2.47 8.28
C ALA A 82 12.86 2.19 8.22
N ILE A 83 12.08 3.02 7.53
CA ILE A 83 10.63 2.82 7.40
C ILE A 83 10.33 1.82 6.29
N ASN A 84 10.79 2.08 5.06
CA ASN A 84 10.35 1.34 3.87
C ASN A 84 10.97 -0.04 3.74
N VAL A 85 12.17 -0.27 4.29
CA VAL A 85 12.88 -1.56 4.17
C VAL A 85 12.88 -2.30 5.50
N LYS A 86 13.41 -1.69 6.57
CA LYS A 86 13.44 -2.37 7.87
C LYS A 86 12.03 -2.62 8.40
N GLY A 87 11.10 -1.68 8.26
CA GLY A 87 9.71 -1.89 8.66
C GLY A 87 9.05 -3.07 7.94
N VAL A 88 9.26 -3.20 6.63
CA VAL A 88 8.79 -4.37 5.86
C VAL A 88 9.44 -5.66 6.34
N TRP A 89 10.75 -5.65 6.57
CA TRP A 89 11.47 -6.81 7.08
C TRP A 89 10.96 -7.24 8.46
N PHE A 90 10.79 -6.31 9.40
CA PHE A 90 10.23 -6.59 10.72
C PHE A 90 8.81 -7.16 10.62
N GLY A 91 7.98 -6.60 9.75
CA GLY A 91 6.65 -7.13 9.48
C GLY A 91 6.68 -8.56 8.96
N CYS A 92 7.55 -8.87 8.00
CA CYS A 92 7.76 -10.22 7.49
C CYS A 92 8.26 -11.19 8.58
N LYS A 93 9.25 -10.76 9.38
CA LYS A 93 9.82 -11.54 10.48
C LYS A 93 8.74 -11.94 11.48
N HIS A 94 7.95 -10.97 11.96
CA HIS A 94 6.93 -11.23 12.96
C HIS A 94 5.72 -11.97 12.38
N ALA A 95 5.41 -11.81 11.09
CA ALA A 95 4.43 -12.65 10.40
C ALA A 95 4.84 -14.13 10.43
N VAL A 96 6.06 -14.46 10.02
CA VAL A 96 6.57 -15.84 10.06
C VAL A 96 6.57 -16.42 11.47
N LEU A 97 7.00 -15.63 12.47
CA LEU A 97 6.98 -16.06 13.88
C LEU A 97 5.56 -16.37 14.37
N SER A 98 4.58 -15.51 14.05
CA SER A 98 3.18 -15.74 14.41
C SER A 98 2.61 -16.97 13.73
N LEU A 99 2.79 -17.10 12.40
CA LEU A 99 2.32 -18.25 11.63
C LEU A 99 2.84 -19.56 12.22
N ARG A 100 4.14 -19.64 12.52
CA ARG A 100 4.77 -20.82 13.16
C ARG A 100 4.23 -21.08 14.56
N LYS A 101 4.16 -20.04 15.40
CA LYS A 101 3.67 -20.13 16.79
C LYS A 101 2.26 -20.69 16.85
N HIS A 102 1.41 -20.31 15.91
CA HIS A 102 -0.01 -20.73 15.84
C HIS A 102 -0.24 -21.93 14.92
N GLY A 103 0.82 -22.64 14.49
CA GLY A 103 0.72 -23.88 13.72
C GLY A 103 0.07 -23.70 12.33
N LYS A 104 0.14 -22.50 11.76
CA LYS A 104 -0.45 -22.20 10.45
C LYS A 104 0.38 -22.86 9.34
N THR A 105 -0.30 -23.53 8.41
CA THR A 105 0.31 -24.17 7.23
C THR A 105 0.14 -23.35 5.95
N LYS A 106 -0.48 -22.17 6.07
CA LYS A 106 -0.72 -21.20 5.02
C LYS A 106 -0.61 -19.80 5.60
N GLY A 107 -0.05 -18.88 4.83
CA GLY A 107 -0.01 -17.47 5.18
C GLY A 107 0.24 -16.60 3.94
N SER A 108 -0.27 -15.38 3.95
CA SER A 108 -0.08 -14.42 2.84
C SER A 108 0.55 -13.13 3.34
N ILE A 109 1.79 -12.88 2.94
CA ILE A 109 2.53 -11.66 3.24
C ILE A 109 2.62 -10.83 1.96
N ILE A 110 2.14 -9.60 2.02
CA ILE A 110 2.08 -8.68 0.90
C ILE A 110 2.88 -7.44 1.27
N ASN A 111 3.89 -7.13 0.46
CA ASN A 111 4.80 -6.02 0.69
C ASN A 111 4.54 -4.91 -0.32
N THR A 112 4.33 -3.68 0.12
CA THR A 112 4.14 -2.54 -0.79
C THR A 112 5.48 -2.06 -1.33
N ALA A 113 5.78 -2.43 -2.58
CA ALA A 113 6.86 -1.88 -3.38
C ALA A 113 6.39 -0.62 -4.13
N SER A 114 6.74 -0.47 -5.42
CA SER A 114 6.28 0.60 -6.31
C SER A 114 6.73 0.30 -7.75
N VAL A 115 6.06 0.88 -8.75
CA VAL A 115 6.57 0.88 -10.14
C VAL A 115 7.94 1.51 -10.27
N VAL A 116 8.34 2.41 -9.36
CA VAL A 116 9.67 3.05 -9.43
C VAL A 116 10.80 2.05 -9.15
N ALA A 117 10.49 0.89 -8.57
CA ALA A 117 11.45 -0.21 -8.46
C ALA A 117 11.70 -0.93 -9.81
N LEU A 118 10.84 -0.69 -10.80
CA LEU A 118 10.88 -1.30 -12.13
C LEU A 118 11.32 -0.32 -13.22
N VAL A 119 11.06 0.98 -13.03
CA VAL A 119 11.40 2.06 -13.98
C VAL A 119 11.94 3.29 -13.26
N GLY A 120 12.82 4.04 -13.92
CA GLY A 120 13.37 5.29 -13.38
C GLY A 120 12.38 6.46 -13.40
N SER A 121 12.61 7.45 -12.54
CA SER A 121 11.87 8.71 -12.51
C SER A 121 12.79 9.88 -12.85
N ALA A 122 12.31 10.79 -13.70
CA ALA A 122 13.01 12.05 -13.98
C ALA A 122 12.85 13.10 -12.86
N THR A 123 11.92 12.89 -11.93
CA THR A 123 11.86 13.67 -10.68
C THR A 123 12.68 12.92 -9.63
N PRO A 124 13.69 13.54 -9.00
CA PRO A 124 14.54 12.89 -8.02
C PRO A 124 13.76 12.33 -6.82
N GLN A 125 14.15 11.15 -6.36
CA GLN A 125 13.55 10.37 -5.26
C GLN A 125 14.44 9.14 -4.99
N LEU A 126 15.75 9.39 -4.85
CA LEU A 126 16.78 8.35 -4.86
C LEU A 126 16.59 7.35 -3.71
N ALA A 127 16.42 7.83 -2.47
CA ALA A 127 16.25 6.97 -1.31
C ALA A 127 14.97 6.14 -1.41
N TYR A 128 13.89 6.76 -1.86
CA TYR A 128 12.61 6.07 -2.07
C TYR A 128 12.75 4.95 -3.12
N THR A 129 13.30 5.27 -4.29
CA THR A 129 13.47 4.31 -5.40
C THR A 129 14.33 3.12 -4.97
N ALA A 130 15.46 3.39 -4.32
CA ALA A 130 16.33 2.35 -3.78
C ALA A 130 15.61 1.46 -2.75
N SER A 131 14.84 2.07 -1.84
CA SER A 131 14.07 1.33 -0.83
C SER A 131 13.04 0.38 -1.46
N LYS A 132 12.37 0.78 -2.55
CA LYS A 132 11.37 -0.05 -3.21
C LYS A 132 12.01 -1.18 -4.03
N GLY A 133 13.20 -0.95 -4.60
CA GLY A 133 14.03 -2.02 -5.18
C GLY A 133 14.44 -3.07 -4.15
N ALA A 134 14.85 -2.64 -2.95
CA ALA A 134 15.16 -3.55 -1.85
C ALA A 134 13.94 -4.39 -1.44
N VAL A 135 12.73 -3.81 -1.43
CA VAL A 135 11.48 -4.54 -1.15
C VAL A 135 11.20 -5.64 -2.19
N LEU A 136 11.48 -5.43 -3.47
CA LEU A 136 11.36 -6.50 -4.47
C LEU A 136 12.33 -7.66 -4.18
N ALA A 137 13.61 -7.33 -3.95
CA ALA A 137 14.64 -8.31 -3.68
C ALA A 137 14.36 -9.14 -2.41
N LEU A 138 14.00 -8.48 -1.30
CA LEU A 138 13.70 -9.17 -0.04
C LEU A 138 12.45 -10.04 -0.17
N THR A 139 11.42 -9.58 -0.89
CA THR A 139 10.19 -10.35 -1.10
C THR A 139 10.47 -11.62 -1.87
N ARG A 140 11.29 -11.55 -2.93
CA ARG A 140 11.69 -12.71 -3.72
C ARG A 140 12.43 -13.73 -2.88
N GLU A 141 13.40 -13.31 -2.08
CA GLU A 141 14.14 -14.22 -1.19
C GLU A 141 13.19 -14.92 -0.20
N LEU A 142 12.35 -14.15 0.50
CA LEU A 142 11.41 -14.67 1.48
C LEU A 142 10.39 -15.64 0.87
N ALA A 143 9.92 -15.35 -0.35
CA ALA A 143 9.03 -16.23 -1.09
C ALA A 143 9.62 -17.62 -1.31
N ILE A 144 10.93 -17.70 -1.59
CA ILE A 144 11.61 -18.96 -1.88
C ILE A 144 11.94 -19.72 -0.59
N VAL A 145 12.53 -19.06 0.40
CA VAL A 145 12.97 -19.73 1.65
C VAL A 145 11.80 -20.28 2.47
N HIS A 146 10.61 -19.66 2.38
CA HIS A 146 9.41 -20.08 3.10
C HIS A 146 8.39 -20.86 2.26
N ALA A 147 8.66 -21.13 0.97
CA ALA A 147 7.69 -21.74 0.06
C ALA A 147 7.12 -23.07 0.57
N ARG A 148 7.97 -23.93 1.15
CA ARG A 148 7.56 -25.25 1.67
C ARG A 148 6.81 -25.18 3.01
N GLU A 149 6.84 -24.04 3.68
CA GLU A 149 6.00 -23.78 4.86
C GLU A 149 4.56 -23.39 4.46
N GLY A 150 4.30 -23.18 3.16
CA GLY A 150 3.01 -22.72 2.65
C GLY A 150 2.80 -21.22 2.81
N PHE A 151 3.85 -20.46 3.14
CA PHE A 151 3.79 -19.00 3.26
C PHE A 151 4.13 -18.36 1.92
N ARG A 152 3.24 -17.48 1.46
CA ARG A 152 3.41 -16.74 0.21
C ARG A 152 3.87 -15.32 0.51
N PHE A 153 4.85 -14.85 -0.24
CA PHE A 153 5.34 -13.48 -0.19
C PHE A 153 5.22 -12.87 -1.58
N ASN A 154 4.47 -11.77 -1.72
CA ASN A 154 4.32 -11.04 -2.98
C ASN A 154 4.51 -9.54 -2.77
N ALA A 155 5.00 -8.85 -3.79
CA ALA A 155 5.23 -7.41 -3.75
C ALA A 155 4.18 -6.70 -4.59
N LEU A 156 3.34 -5.87 -3.98
CA LEU A 156 2.44 -4.99 -4.73
C LEU A 156 3.26 -3.83 -5.32
N CYS A 157 3.14 -3.56 -6.62
CA CYS A 157 3.82 -2.46 -7.30
C CYS A 157 2.81 -1.47 -7.89
N PRO A 158 2.30 -0.51 -7.09
CA PRO A 158 1.36 0.52 -7.56
C PRO A 158 2.05 1.59 -8.41
N ALA A 159 1.31 2.12 -9.39
CA ALA A 159 1.57 3.43 -9.99
C ALA A 159 0.98 4.57 -9.13
N PRO A 160 1.27 5.85 -9.48
CA PRO A 160 0.60 6.99 -8.87
C PRO A 160 -0.93 6.84 -8.85
N LEU A 161 -1.50 7.07 -7.65
CA LEU A 161 -2.93 6.97 -7.40
C LEU A 161 -3.54 8.37 -7.26
N ASN A 162 -4.82 8.47 -7.62
CA ASN A 162 -5.64 9.63 -7.43
C ASN A 162 -5.93 9.85 -5.93
N THR A 163 -4.98 10.45 -5.22
CA THR A 163 -5.09 10.76 -3.79
C THR A 163 -5.18 12.28 -3.59
N PRO A 164 -5.83 12.75 -2.50
CA PRO A 164 -5.84 14.17 -2.17
C PRO A 164 -4.43 14.78 -2.16
N LEU A 165 -3.46 14.08 -1.58
CA LEU A 165 -2.06 14.51 -1.55
C LEU A 165 -1.47 14.74 -2.95
N LEU A 166 -1.70 13.81 -3.89
CA LEU A 166 -1.23 13.98 -5.27
C LEU A 166 -1.97 15.13 -5.96
N GLN A 167 -3.28 15.25 -5.75
CA GLN A 167 -4.08 16.31 -6.37
C GLN A 167 -3.69 17.71 -5.86
N ASP A 168 -3.51 17.87 -4.56
CA ASP A 168 -3.04 19.11 -3.94
C ASP A 168 -1.64 19.48 -4.43
N TRP A 169 -0.75 18.48 -4.54
CA TRP A 169 0.59 18.71 -5.06
C TRP A 169 0.58 19.08 -6.55
N LEU A 170 -0.32 18.50 -7.36
CA LEU A 170 -0.48 18.85 -8.78
C LEU A 170 -1.05 20.25 -8.96
N GLY A 171 -2.00 20.66 -8.10
CA GLY A 171 -2.69 21.95 -8.21
C GLY A 171 -3.36 22.12 -9.58
N ASP A 172 -3.42 23.34 -10.11
CA ASP A 172 -3.97 23.64 -11.44
C ASP A 172 -2.92 23.65 -12.57
N ASP A 173 -1.71 23.15 -12.29
CA ASP A 173 -0.59 23.14 -13.23
C ASP A 173 -0.78 22.06 -14.31
N GLN A 174 -1.39 22.48 -15.43
CA GLN A 174 -1.71 21.61 -16.56
C GLN A 174 -0.48 20.92 -17.17
N PRO A 175 0.65 21.63 -17.45
CA PRO A 175 1.88 20.95 -17.89
C PRO A 175 2.39 19.88 -16.93
N LYS A 176 2.39 20.16 -15.62
CA LYS A 176 2.85 19.23 -14.58
C LYS A 176 1.95 18.00 -14.43
N ARG A 177 0.63 18.18 -14.59
CA ARG A 177 -0.36 17.10 -14.67
C ARG A 177 -0.15 16.26 -15.92
N HIS A 178 -0.13 16.90 -17.08
CA HIS A 178 0.04 16.24 -18.37
C HIS A 178 1.32 15.40 -18.40
N ARG A 179 2.45 15.95 -17.94
CA ARG A 179 3.74 15.22 -17.85
C ARG A 179 3.67 13.91 -17.06
N ARG A 180 2.69 13.73 -16.17
CA ARG A 180 2.47 12.47 -15.43
C ARG A 180 1.42 11.60 -16.08
N GLU A 181 0.30 12.20 -16.48
CA GLU A 181 -0.85 11.47 -17.03
C GLU A 181 -0.54 10.84 -18.39
N ILE A 182 0.35 11.43 -19.20
CA ILE A 182 0.75 10.90 -20.52
C ILE A 182 1.31 9.48 -20.47
N HIS A 183 1.77 9.00 -19.32
CA HIS A 183 2.33 7.68 -19.16
C HIS A 183 1.28 6.61 -18.85
N PHE A 184 0.01 6.99 -18.64
CA PHE A 184 -1.08 6.05 -18.35
C PHE A 184 -1.88 5.75 -19.62
N PRO A 185 -1.81 4.52 -20.17
CA PRO A 185 -2.62 4.14 -21.32
C PRO A 185 -4.13 4.30 -21.14
N THR A 186 -4.60 4.27 -19.88
CA THR A 186 -6.01 4.45 -19.50
C THR A 186 -6.45 5.92 -19.43
N GLY A 187 -5.52 6.86 -19.59
CA GLY A 187 -5.74 8.31 -19.51
C GLY A 187 -6.01 8.85 -18.10
N ARG A 188 -5.82 8.06 -17.05
CA ARG A 188 -6.07 8.47 -15.66
C ARG A 188 -5.10 7.84 -14.67
N PHE A 189 -4.98 8.45 -13.50
CA PHE A 189 -4.38 7.82 -12.33
C PHE A 189 -5.20 6.61 -11.85
N GLY A 190 -4.53 5.69 -11.15
CA GLY A 190 -5.19 4.56 -10.49
C GLY A 190 -5.99 5.02 -9.26
N GLU A 191 -7.01 4.26 -8.87
CA GLU A 191 -7.78 4.49 -7.65
C GLU A 191 -7.32 3.56 -6.52
N ALA A 192 -7.44 4.01 -5.26
CA ALA A 192 -7.08 3.20 -4.10
C ALA A 192 -7.84 1.85 -4.04
N ILE A 193 -9.08 1.83 -4.54
CA ILE A 193 -9.90 0.61 -4.59
C ILE A 193 -9.29 -0.44 -5.54
N GLU A 194 -8.63 -0.04 -6.63
CA GLU A 194 -8.00 -0.97 -7.58
C GLU A 194 -6.81 -1.68 -6.93
N GLN A 195 -6.05 -0.95 -6.10
CA GLN A 195 -4.97 -1.52 -5.30
C GLN A 195 -5.51 -2.43 -4.19
N ALA A 196 -6.59 -2.03 -3.52
CA ALA A 196 -7.22 -2.84 -2.48
C ALA A 196 -7.75 -4.18 -3.03
N GLN A 197 -8.31 -4.20 -4.24
CA GLN A 197 -8.75 -5.43 -4.89
C GLN A 197 -7.57 -6.37 -5.23
N ALA A 198 -6.44 -5.82 -5.66
CA ALA A 198 -5.22 -6.60 -5.88
C ALA A 198 -4.69 -7.22 -4.57
N VAL A 199 -4.65 -6.45 -3.48
CA VAL A 199 -4.29 -6.95 -2.15
C VAL A 199 -5.24 -8.04 -1.69
N LEU A 200 -6.56 -7.85 -1.89
CA LEU A 200 -7.57 -8.85 -1.56
C LEU A 200 -7.36 -10.15 -2.32
N PHE A 201 -7.12 -10.07 -3.64
CA PHE A 201 -6.77 -11.25 -4.44
C PHE A 201 -5.52 -11.94 -3.90
N LEU A 202 -4.42 -11.20 -3.66
CA LEU A 202 -3.19 -11.78 -3.15
C LEU A 202 -3.37 -12.43 -1.78
N ALA A 203 -4.25 -11.89 -0.94
CA ALA A 203 -4.57 -12.40 0.40
C ALA A 203 -5.45 -13.67 0.38
N SER A 204 -6.17 -13.91 -0.71
CA SER A 204 -7.17 -14.97 -0.85
C SER A 204 -6.57 -16.33 -1.26
N ASP A 205 -7.40 -17.39 -1.23
CA ASP A 205 -7.03 -18.74 -1.68
C ASP A 205 -6.91 -18.83 -3.21
N GLU A 206 -7.55 -17.91 -3.94
CA GLU A 206 -7.47 -17.77 -5.39
C GLU A 206 -6.03 -17.45 -5.85
N ALA A 207 -5.20 -16.88 -4.97
CA ALA A 207 -3.78 -16.64 -5.21
C ALA A 207 -2.86 -17.78 -4.71
N SER A 208 -3.39 -18.98 -4.48
CA SER A 208 -2.65 -20.12 -3.90
C SER A 208 -1.36 -20.52 -4.63
N PHE A 209 -1.24 -20.21 -5.92
CA PHE A 209 -0.02 -20.46 -6.72
C PHE A 209 0.73 -19.17 -7.12
N VAL A 210 0.35 -18.03 -6.54
CA VAL A 210 1.02 -16.73 -6.73
C VAL A 210 1.99 -16.50 -5.58
N ASN A 211 3.28 -16.69 -5.83
CA ASN A 211 4.34 -16.52 -4.85
C ASN A 211 5.59 -15.89 -5.51
N GLY A 212 6.22 -14.93 -4.82
CA GLY A 212 7.42 -14.22 -5.28
C GLY A 212 7.18 -13.24 -6.43
N GLN A 213 5.93 -12.84 -6.67
CA GLN A 213 5.61 -11.95 -7.79
C GLN A 213 5.81 -10.47 -7.45
N ASP A 214 6.39 -9.75 -8.40
CA ASP A 214 6.33 -8.30 -8.49
C ASP A 214 4.96 -7.94 -9.12
N PHE A 215 3.92 -7.92 -8.30
CA PHE A 215 2.52 -7.79 -8.71
C PHE A 215 2.19 -6.34 -9.09
N VAL A 216 2.38 -6.03 -10.38
CA VAL A 216 2.22 -4.68 -10.94
C VAL A 216 0.74 -4.32 -11.16
N VAL A 217 0.32 -3.19 -10.59
CA VAL A 217 -1.03 -2.64 -10.72
C VAL A 217 -0.91 -1.15 -11.07
N ASP A 218 -0.62 -0.89 -12.35
CA ASP A 218 -0.12 0.40 -12.82
C ASP A 218 -0.89 0.99 -14.01
N GLY A 219 -2.00 0.37 -14.40
CA GLY A 219 -2.78 0.78 -15.58
C GLY A 219 -2.03 0.62 -16.91
N GLY A 220 -0.94 -0.15 -16.95
CA GLY A 220 -0.09 -0.35 -18.12
C GLY A 220 1.08 0.63 -18.24
N LEU A 221 1.29 1.51 -17.25
CA LEU A 221 2.33 2.54 -17.27
C LEU A 221 3.72 1.97 -17.58
N THR A 222 4.10 0.86 -16.97
CA THR A 222 5.43 0.23 -17.16
C THR A 222 5.55 -0.58 -18.45
N LYS A 223 4.47 -0.69 -19.25
CA LYS A 223 4.40 -1.51 -20.47
C LYS A 223 4.19 -0.70 -21.74
N ALA A 224 4.03 0.61 -21.62
CA ALA A 224 3.77 1.50 -22.75
C ALA A 224 5.02 2.31 -23.13
N TYR A 225 5.39 2.28 -24.42
CA TYR A 225 6.36 3.22 -24.98
C TYR A 225 5.69 4.55 -25.36
N VAL A 226 4.46 4.47 -25.87
CA VAL A 226 3.53 5.58 -26.14
C VAL A 226 2.15 5.19 -25.65
N THR A 227 1.30 6.17 -25.32
CA THR A 227 -0.07 5.94 -24.84
C THR A 227 -1.11 6.17 -25.95
N PRO A 228 -2.26 5.48 -25.91
CA PRO A 228 -3.35 5.73 -26.85
C PRO A 228 -3.96 7.13 -26.69
N GLU A 229 -4.47 7.67 -27.79
CA GLU A 229 -5.28 8.91 -27.78
C GLU A 229 -6.76 8.60 -27.47
N GLY A 230 -7.47 9.56 -26.87
CA GLY A 230 -8.89 9.46 -26.57
C GLY A 230 -9.25 9.93 -25.16
N PRO A 231 -10.55 9.92 -24.79
CA PRO A 231 -10.97 10.26 -23.44
C PRO A 231 -10.50 9.20 -22.45
N ALA A 232 -10.20 9.64 -21.22
CA ALA A 232 -9.85 8.74 -20.13
C ALA A 232 -10.97 7.74 -19.82
N THR A 233 -10.58 6.53 -19.43
CA THR A 233 -11.55 5.51 -18.97
C THR A 233 -12.19 5.94 -17.65
N PRO A 234 -13.48 5.62 -17.41
CA PRO A 234 -14.12 5.90 -16.13
C PRO A 234 -13.37 5.25 -14.96
N ALA A 235 -13.19 5.99 -13.87
CA ALA A 235 -12.66 5.43 -12.62
C ALA A 235 -13.70 4.54 -11.93
N PRO A 236 -13.30 3.44 -11.29
CA PRO A 236 -14.23 2.64 -10.49
C PRO A 236 -14.74 3.43 -9.29
N LYS A 237 -15.89 3.02 -8.75
CA LYS A 237 -16.45 3.63 -7.55
C LYS A 237 -15.50 3.41 -6.37
N ASN A 238 -14.94 4.50 -5.85
CA ASN A 238 -14.01 4.46 -4.74
C ASN A 238 -14.74 4.64 -3.40
N ASN A 239 -14.69 3.60 -2.57
CA ASN A 239 -15.33 3.56 -1.25
C ASN A 239 -14.73 4.58 -0.27
N ALA A 240 -13.53 5.11 -0.56
CA ALA A 240 -12.93 6.20 0.19
C ALA A 240 -13.73 7.52 0.10
N HIS A 241 -14.65 7.68 -0.85
CA HIS A 241 -15.49 8.89 -0.97
C HIS A 241 -16.95 8.67 -0.55
N LEU A 242 -17.33 7.44 -0.20
CA LEU A 242 -18.72 7.10 0.16
C LEU A 242 -19.24 7.84 1.40
N SER A 243 -18.39 8.12 2.39
CA SER A 243 -18.82 8.85 3.60
C SER A 243 -19.15 10.33 3.33
N GLU A 244 -18.45 10.98 2.40
CA GLU A 244 -18.69 12.38 2.02
C GLU A 244 -20.02 12.55 1.26
N GLN A 245 -20.43 11.52 0.51
CA GLN A 245 -21.73 11.50 -0.18
C GLN A 245 -22.91 11.24 0.77
N VAL A 246 -22.72 10.48 1.86
CA VAL A 246 -23.78 10.24 2.85
C VAL A 246 -24.08 11.50 3.67
N ASP A 247 -23.08 12.34 3.95
CA ASP A 247 -23.28 13.63 4.61
C ASP A 247 -23.89 14.68 3.67
N ALA A 248 -23.54 14.67 2.38
CA ALA A 248 -24.18 15.52 1.38
C ALA A 248 -25.67 15.23 1.19
N ILE A 249 -26.08 13.95 1.25
CA ILE A 249 -27.50 13.54 1.16
C ILE A 249 -28.28 13.92 2.44
N ARG A 250 -27.62 13.95 3.61
CA ARG A 250 -28.24 14.41 4.87
C ARG A 250 -28.34 15.94 4.98
N GLY A 251 -27.57 16.68 4.17
CA GLY A 251 -27.58 18.15 4.11
C GLY A 251 -28.61 18.75 3.15
N THR A 252 -29.17 17.98 2.22
CA THR A 252 -30.26 18.44 1.34
C THR A 252 -31.60 18.15 2.00
N GLY A 253 -32.16 19.16 2.67
CA GLY A 253 -33.44 19.08 3.36
C GLY A 253 -34.55 18.49 2.49
N VAL A 254 -34.99 17.29 2.86
CA VAL A 254 -36.29 16.74 2.47
C VAL A 254 -37.18 16.86 3.71
N PRO A 255 -38.30 17.61 3.65
CA PRO A 255 -39.23 17.69 4.77
C PRO A 255 -39.83 16.31 5.01
N ARG A 256 -39.89 15.91 6.28
CA ARG A 256 -40.67 14.74 6.69
C ARG A 256 -42.15 15.12 6.63
N GLU A 257 -42.92 14.42 5.81
CA GLU A 257 -44.36 14.28 6.00
C GLU A 257 -44.67 13.41 7.24
#